data_AF-A0A942UV80-F1
#
_entry.id   AF-A0A942UV80-F1
#
_cell.length_a   1.000
_cell.length_b   1.000
_cell.length_c   1.000
_cell.angle_alpha   90.00
_cell.angle_beta   90.00
_cell.angle_gamma   90.00
#
_symmetry.space_group_name_H-M   'P 1'
#
loop_
_entity.id
_entity.type
_entity.pdbx_description
1 polymer ?
#
loop_
_entity_poly.entity_id
_entity_poly.type
_entity_poly.pdbx_seq_one_letter_code
_entity_poly.pdbx_strand_id
1 'polypeptide(L)'
;MGYEIDPEYKEQLKRTVEARQKAREAKKKKREEEEEMLNYIDSDETFSFIAGYTSGGAPYGVTWEQYDSERDNDDLEDEKSEYDEYEIPF
;
A
#
# COMPACT_ATOMS: atom_id res chain seq x y z
N MET A 1 11.24 -41.50 21.50
CA MET A 1 10.59 -41.37 20.18
C MET A 1 10.99 -40.04 19.61
N GLY A 2 11.89 -40.02 18.62
CA GLY A 2 12.12 -38.84 17.80
C GLY A 2 11.23 -38.98 16.57
N TYR A 3 10.41 -37.98 16.27
CA TYR A 3 9.69 -37.95 15.00
C TYR A 3 10.68 -37.58 13.90
N GLU A 4 10.75 -38.43 12.87
CA GLU A 4 11.51 -38.13 11.66
C GLU A 4 10.72 -37.09 10.88
N ILE A 5 11.15 -35.84 10.97
CA ILE A 5 10.51 -34.76 10.24
C ILE A 5 10.76 -35.01 8.75
N ASP A 6 9.67 -35.26 8.05
CA ASP A 6 9.62 -35.53 6.61
C ASP A 6 10.34 -34.42 5.83
N PRO A 7 11.21 -34.78 4.86
CA PRO A 7 11.96 -33.81 4.07
C PRO A 7 11.04 -32.86 3.29
N GLU A 8 9.90 -33.34 2.81
CA GLU A 8 8.94 -32.56 2.05
C GLU A 8 8.29 -31.48 2.94
N TYR A 9 7.99 -31.82 4.20
CA TYR A 9 7.48 -30.87 5.19
C TYR A 9 8.48 -29.75 5.50
N LYS A 10 9.78 -30.05 5.55
CA LYS A 10 10.84 -29.03 5.73
C LYS A 10 10.92 -28.09 4.54
N GLU A 11 10.79 -28.61 3.33
CA GLU A 11 10.80 -27.80 2.11
C GLU A 11 9.58 -26.87 2.05
N GLN A 12 8.40 -27.37 2.38
CA GLN A 12 7.18 -26.57 2.44
C GLN A 12 7.27 -25.45 3.49
N LEU A 13 7.80 -25.75 4.68
CA LEU A 13 8.05 -24.75 5.72
C LEU A 13 9.01 -23.66 5.24
N LYS A 14 10.15 -24.06 4.65
CA LYS A 14 11.14 -23.13 4.13
C LYS A 14 10.53 -22.21 3.07
N ARG A 15 9.81 -22.78 2.11
CA ARG A 15 9.12 -22.03 1.05
C ARG A 15 8.12 -21.02 1.62
N THR A 16 7.35 -21.42 2.63
CA THR A 16 6.34 -20.55 3.26
C THR A 16 7.00 -19.38 4.00
N VAL A 17 8.08 -19.64 4.74
CA VAL A 17 8.85 -18.60 5.43
C VAL A 17 9.47 -17.63 4.42
N GLU A 18 10.08 -18.14 3.34
CA GLU A 18 10.66 -17.31 2.27
C GLU A 18 9.60 -16.46 1.56
N ALA A 19 8.43 -17.03 1.25
CA ALA A 19 7.32 -16.29 0.65
C ALA A 19 6.82 -15.18 1.57
N ARG A 20 6.66 -15.47 2.86
CA ARG A 20 6.23 -14.48 3.86
C ARG A 20 7.25 -13.36 4.03
N GLN A 21 8.54 -13.70 4.01
CA GLN A 21 9.61 -12.71 4.09
C GLN A 21 9.57 -11.78 2.87
N LYS A 22 9.52 -12.34 1.65
CA LYS A 22 9.41 -11.55 0.41
C LYS A 22 8.17 -10.66 0.38
N ALA A 23 7.02 -11.17 0.80
CA ALA A 23 5.79 -10.39 0.87
C ALA A 23 5.91 -9.20 1.84
N ARG A 24 6.56 -9.42 3.00
CA ARG A 24 6.83 -8.34 3.98
C ARG A 24 7.78 -7.29 3.41
N GLU A 25 8.86 -7.71 2.75
CA GLU A 25 9.82 -6.79 2.13
C GLU A 25 9.18 -5.98 1.01
N ALA A 26 8.38 -6.61 0.15
CA ALA A 26 7.66 -5.92 -0.91
C ALA A 26 6.67 -4.89 -0.35
N LYS A 27 5.91 -5.25 0.70
CA LYS A 27 4.99 -4.32 1.37
C LYS A 27 5.72 -3.14 2.02
N LYS A 28 6.87 -3.40 2.65
CA LYS A 28 7.70 -2.36 3.27
C LYS A 28 8.24 -1.39 2.21
N LYS A 29 8.78 -1.92 1.09
CA LYS A 29 9.27 -1.11 -0.02
C LYS A 29 8.17 -0.25 -0.65
N LYS A 30 6.98 -0.82 -0.89
CA LYS A 30 5.84 -0.07 -1.43
C LYS A 30 5.46 1.09 -0.51
N ARG A 31 5.39 0.83 0.80
CA ARG A 31 5.09 1.88 1.78
C ARG A 31 6.17 2.98 1.80
N GLU A 32 7.45 2.60 1.76
CA GLU A 32 8.55 3.57 1.69
C GLU A 32 8.46 4.41 0.41
N GLU A 33 8.12 3.82 -0.74
CA GLU A 33 7.89 4.54 -2.01
C GLU A 33 6.68 5.49 -1.95
N GLU A 34 5.58 5.08 -1.31
CA GLU A 34 4.42 5.93 -1.06
C GLU A 34 4.76 7.10 -0.11
N GLU A 35 5.50 6.84 0.97
CA GLU A 35 5.96 7.86 1.91
C GLU A 35 6.96 8.84 1.24
N GLU A 36 7.87 8.36 0.40
CA GLU A 36 8.77 9.21 -0.40
C GLU A 36 8.00 10.09 -1.39
N MET A 37 6.99 9.55 -2.07
CA MET A 37 6.11 10.33 -2.95
C MET A 37 5.39 11.43 -2.17
N LEU A 38 4.82 11.13 -1.00
CA LEU A 38 4.15 12.12 -0.17
C LEU A 38 5.10 13.21 0.33
N ASN A 39 6.37 12.88 0.61
CA ASN A 39 7.37 13.87 1.00
C ASN A 39 7.81 14.80 -0.14
N TYR A 40 7.64 14.37 -1.41
CA TYR A 40 7.95 15.20 -2.58
C TYR A 40 6.78 16.11 -2.97
N ILE A 41 5.58 15.78 -2.50
CA ILE A 41 4.37 16.56 -2.74
C ILE A 41 4.30 17.70 -1.73
N ASP A 42 4.24 18.92 -2.24
CA ASP A 42 3.99 20.11 -1.42
C ASP A 42 2.47 20.30 -1.27
N SER A 43 1.99 20.39 -0.03
CA SER A 43 0.56 20.50 0.32
C SER A 43 0.39 21.51 1.46
N ASP A 44 -0.75 22.20 1.50
CA ASP A 44 -1.04 23.22 2.52
C ASP A 44 -2.56 23.30 2.83
N GLU A 45 -3.03 24.31 3.57
CA GLU A 45 -4.44 24.43 3.96
C GLU A 45 -5.37 24.67 2.76
N THR A 46 -4.86 25.26 1.68
CA THR A 46 -5.64 25.57 0.47
C THR A 46 -5.57 24.45 -0.59
N PHE A 47 -4.41 23.81 -0.74
CA PHE A 47 -4.14 22.84 -1.81
C PHE A 47 -3.81 21.46 -1.23
N SER A 48 -4.52 20.44 -1.73
CA SER A 48 -4.21 19.03 -1.49
C SER A 48 -2.90 18.62 -2.18
N PHE A 49 -2.60 19.21 -3.35
CA PHE A 49 -1.36 18.97 -4.09
C PHE A 49 -0.95 20.24 -4.84
N ILE A 50 0.23 20.80 -4.58
CA ILE A 50 0.80 21.95 -5.30
C ILE A 50 1.64 21.43 -6.48
N ALA A 51 1.16 21.69 -7.70
CA ALA A 51 1.84 21.30 -8.93
C ALA A 51 3.06 22.19 -9.24
N GLY A 52 3.09 23.39 -8.67
CA GLY A 52 4.21 24.30 -8.78
C GLY A 52 3.86 25.73 -8.38
N TYR A 53 4.82 26.62 -8.62
CA TYR A 53 4.72 28.04 -8.33
C TYR A 53 4.79 28.84 -9.63
N THR A 54 3.89 29.80 -9.78
CA THR A 54 3.93 30.77 -10.88
C THR A 54 5.20 31.62 -10.80
N SER A 55 5.54 32.34 -11.87
CA SER A 55 6.71 33.25 -11.89
C SER A 55 6.67 34.32 -10.80
N GLY A 56 5.49 34.63 -10.25
CA GLY A 56 5.30 35.56 -9.13
C GLY A 56 5.33 34.91 -7.74
N GLY A 57 5.61 33.60 -7.66
CA GLY A 57 5.64 32.85 -6.41
C GLY A 57 4.27 32.41 -5.86
N ALA A 58 3.18 32.58 -6.62
CA ALA A 58 1.88 32.08 -6.21
C ALA A 58 1.75 30.58 -6.53
N PRO A 59 1.35 29.71 -5.57
CA PRO A 59 1.16 28.28 -5.81
C PRO A 59 -0.05 28.02 -6.71
N TYR A 60 0.01 26.95 -7.50
CA TYR A 60 -1.13 26.40 -8.23
C TYR A 60 -1.14 24.88 -8.13
N GLY A 61 -2.32 24.28 -8.07
CA GLY A 61 -2.46 22.87 -7.74
C GLY A 61 -3.91 22.40 -7.62
N VAL A 62 -4.09 21.20 -7.08
CA VAL A 62 -5.40 20.59 -6.77
C VAL A 62 -5.85 21.06 -5.39
N THR A 63 -7.04 21.62 -5.29
CA THR A 63 -7.62 22.03 -3.99
C THR A 63 -8.28 20.85 -3.28
N TRP A 64 -8.50 20.98 -1.96
CA TRP A 64 -9.24 19.98 -1.19
C TRP A 64 -10.67 19.76 -1.70
N GLU A 65 -11.35 20.83 -2.12
CA GLU A 65 -12.70 20.75 -2.69
C GLU A 65 -12.73 19.96 -4.01
N GLN A 66 -11.71 20.16 -4.86
CA GLN A 66 -11.58 19.39 -6.11
C GLN A 66 -11.27 17.92 -5.84
N TYR A 67 -10.33 17.65 -4.92
CA TYR A 67 -9.94 16.28 -4.56
C TYR A 67 -11.11 15.46 -3.98
N ASP A 68 -11.93 16.09 -3.13
CA ASP A 68 -13.12 15.46 -2.54
C ASP A 68 -14.17 15.17 -3.63
N SER A 69 -14.46 16.14 -4.49
CA SER A 69 -15.42 15.98 -5.59
C SER A 69 -15.00 14.93 -6.63
N GLU A 70 -13.69 14.73 -6.83
CA GLU A 70 -13.15 13.69 -7.71
C GLU A 70 -13.27 12.29 -7.08
N ARG A 71 -13.08 12.17 -5.75
CA ARG A 71 -13.23 10.90 -5.04
C ARG A 71 -14.65 10.36 -5.03
N ASP A 72 -15.64 11.23 -4.87
CA ASP A 72 -17.06 10.81 -4.92
C ASP A 72 -17.47 10.27 -6.30
N ASN A 73 -16.71 10.54 -7.37
CA ASN A 73 -16.96 9.98 -8.70
C ASN A 73 -16.33 8.59 -8.92
N ASP A 74 -15.38 8.17 -8.07
CA ASP A 74 -14.71 6.87 -8.14
C ASP A 74 -15.46 5.78 -7.31
N ASP A 75 -16.55 6.12 -6.62
CA ASP A 75 -17.32 5.23 -5.72
C ASP A 75 -18.25 4.23 -6.46
N LEU A 76 -17.87 3.80 -7.68
CA LEU A 76 -18.48 2.66 -8.37
C LEU A 76 -17.38 1.70 -8.82
N GLU A 77 -16.95 0.82 -7.90
CA GLU A 77 -16.34 -0.52 -8.11
C GLU A 77 -15.17 -0.79 -7.13
N ASP A 78 -15.43 -0.96 -5.84
CA ASP A 78 -14.59 -1.85 -5.01
C ASP A 78 -15.49 -2.61 -4.02
N GLU A 79 -16.15 -3.63 -4.56
CA GLU A 79 -16.93 -4.61 -3.80
C GLU A 79 -15.97 -5.45 -2.93
N LYS A 80 -15.81 -5.02 -1.67
CA LYS A 80 -15.67 -5.84 -0.45
C LYS A 80 -15.08 -7.25 -0.67
N SER A 81 -13.78 -7.44 -0.44
CA SER A 81 -13.24 -8.81 -0.23
C SER A 81 -13.67 -9.34 1.15
N GLU A 82 -14.77 -10.07 1.13
CA GLU A 82 -15.34 -10.89 2.20
C GLU A 82 -14.40 -12.08 2.51
N TYR A 83 -13.93 -12.19 3.76
CA TYR A 83 -13.37 -13.39 4.41
C TYR A 83 -12.24 -14.16 3.69
N ASP A 84 -10.98 -13.83 3.99
CA ASP A 84 -9.83 -14.72 3.74
C ASP A 84 -9.10 -15.12 5.06
N GLU A 85 -9.80 -15.09 6.20
CA GLU A 85 -9.21 -15.33 7.55
C GLU A 85 -9.53 -16.70 8.19
N TYR A 86 -10.12 -17.67 7.48
CA TYR A 86 -10.36 -19.03 8.02
C TYR A 86 -10.20 -20.04 6.85
N GLU A 87 -9.36 -21.07 6.82
CA GLU A 87 -8.58 -21.84 7.80
C GLU A 87 -7.38 -22.50 7.07
N ILE A 88 -6.20 -22.61 7.71
CA ILE A 88 -5.18 -23.60 7.31
C ILE A 88 -5.21 -24.74 8.35
N PRO A 89 -5.49 -25.99 7.96
CA PRO A 89 -5.49 -27.11 8.89
C PRO A 89 -4.07 -27.51 9.32
N PHE A 90 -3.97 -28.04 10.56
CA PHE A 90 -2.75 -28.53 11.21
C PHE A 90 -2.21 -29.82 10.59
#